data_AF-A0A1D1Z118-F1
#
_entry.id   AF-A0A1D1Z118-F1
#
_cell.length_a   1.000
_cell.length_b   1.000
_cell.length_c   1.000
_cell.angle_alpha   90.00
_cell.angle_beta   90.00
_cell.angle_gamma   90.00
#
_symmetry.space_group_name_H-M   'P 1'
#
loop_
_entity.id
_entity.type
_entity.pdbx_description
1 polymer ?
#
loop_
_entity_poly.entity_id
_entity_poly.type
_entity_poly.pdbx_seq_one_letter_code
_entity_poly.pdbx_strand_id
1 'polypeptide(L)'
;MQEEWRVQMLPMQILFASVNPVVVMRLRCKSQGRGYPPEVPTRVTRLLELRATRWELQGLEGGQVPSHFVLDVQGLLYPDRGEGGPPRSRLRGHLQTSISFVLPPVLALVPENALREVAESVLRTLAKRMKQEVDGSLLTDFQNFRRERLKKHLINERVARYPRVHADPNPKADSQKRTP
;
A
#
# COMPACT_ATOMS: atom_id res chain seq x y z
N MET A 1 -15.79 -12.26 -0.97
CA MET A 1 -15.52 -10.91 -1.50
C MET A 1 -14.01 -10.73 -1.60
N GLN A 2 -13.47 -10.13 -2.68
CA GLN A 2 -12.03 -9.81 -2.75
C GLN A 2 -11.78 -8.56 -1.91
N GLU A 3 -10.76 -8.59 -1.06
CA GLU A 3 -10.41 -7.47 -0.17
C GLU A 3 -9.85 -6.30 -0.99
N GLU A 4 -10.43 -5.11 -0.81
CA GLU A 4 -9.98 -3.86 -1.44
C GLU A 4 -9.48 -2.90 -0.36
N TRP A 5 -8.38 -2.22 -0.66
CA TRP A 5 -7.67 -1.33 0.26
C TRP A 5 -7.66 0.08 -0.30
N ARG A 6 -8.16 1.04 0.48
CA ARG A 6 -8.13 2.45 0.09
C ARG A 6 -6.78 3.03 0.51
N VAL A 7 -5.96 3.40 -0.46
CA VAL A 7 -4.59 3.90 -0.27
C VAL A 7 -4.53 5.34 -0.71
N GLN A 8 -4.17 6.22 0.23
CA GLN A 8 -3.84 7.60 -0.11
C GLN A 8 -2.43 7.62 -0.70
N MET A 9 -2.31 8.08 -1.94
CA MET A 9 -1.02 8.26 -2.57
C MET A 9 -0.41 9.59 -2.17
N LEU A 10 0.87 9.72 -2.46
CA LEU A 10 1.61 10.95 -2.28
C LEU A 10 1.01 12.07 -3.13
N PRO A 11 1.00 13.32 -2.64
CA PRO A 11 0.59 14.47 -3.42
C PRO A 11 1.38 14.55 -4.73
N MET A 12 0.68 14.82 -5.82
CA MET A 12 1.30 15.00 -7.14
C MET A 12 0.88 16.33 -7.74
N GLN A 13 1.82 16.97 -8.44
CA GLN A 13 1.58 18.22 -9.15
C GLN A 13 1.28 17.91 -10.61
N ILE A 14 0.08 18.26 -11.05
CA ILE A 14 -0.37 18.08 -12.43
C ILE A 14 -0.61 19.48 -13.00
N LEU A 15 0.24 19.86 -13.96
CA LEU A 15 0.28 21.22 -14.49
C LEU A 15 0.47 22.23 -13.35
N PHE A 16 -0.54 23.05 -13.06
CA PHE A 16 -0.53 24.09 -12.03
C PHE A 16 -1.29 23.69 -10.76
N ALA A 17 -1.88 22.49 -10.72
CA ALA A 17 -2.68 22.02 -9.59
C ALA A 17 -1.93 20.98 -8.77
N SER A 18 -2.04 21.10 -7.44
CA SER A 18 -1.60 20.07 -6.51
C SER A 18 -2.79 19.16 -6.20
N VAL A 19 -2.64 17.86 -6.42
CA VAL A 19 -3.70 16.88 -6.20
C VAL A 19 -3.22 15.76 -5.28
N ASN A 20 -4.15 15.24 -4.48
CA ASN A 20 -3.95 14.13 -3.57
C ASN A 20 -4.72 12.92 -4.09
N PRO A 21 -4.07 11.98 -4.79
CA PRO A 21 -4.76 10.82 -5.33
C PRO A 21 -5.10 9.84 -4.21
N VAL A 22 -6.31 9.31 -4.23
CA VAL A 22 -6.71 8.18 -3.40
C VAL A 22 -7.07 7.04 -4.34
N VAL A 23 -6.38 5.90 -4.22
CA VAL A 23 -6.62 4.72 -5.05
C VAL A 23 -7.24 3.61 -4.23
N VAL A 24 -8.24 2.94 -4.78
CA VAL A 24 -8.76 1.69 -4.24
C VAL A 24 -7.98 0.57 -4.90
N MET A 25 -7.18 -0.13 -4.11
CA MET A 25 -6.23 -1.14 -4.54
C MET A 25 -6.77 -2.53 -4.21
N ARG A 26 -6.74 -3.43 -5.20
CA ARG A 26 -6.97 -4.85 -4.99
C ARG A 26 -5.66 -5.60 -5.01
N LEU A 27 -5.48 -6.44 -4.00
CA LEU A 27 -4.29 -7.27 -3.82
C LEU A 27 -4.61 -8.72 -4.18
N ARG A 28 -3.75 -9.37 -4.95
CA ARG A 28 -3.84 -10.79 -5.26
C ARG A 28 -2.53 -11.47 -4.98
N CYS A 29 -2.52 -12.38 -4.00
CA CYS A 29 -1.38 -13.22 -3.72
C CYS A 29 -1.49 -14.49 -4.58
N LYS A 30 -0.56 -14.67 -5.51
CA LYS A 30 -0.36 -15.93 -6.23
C LYS A 30 0.78 -16.71 -5.58
N SER A 31 0.67 -18.03 -5.61
CA SER A 31 1.68 -18.94 -5.10
C SER A 31 1.95 -20.06 -6.10
N GLN A 32 3.05 -20.79 -5.90
CA GLN A 32 3.43 -21.95 -6.72
C GLN A 32 3.82 -21.65 -8.18
N GLY A 33 4.10 -20.39 -8.52
CA GLY A 33 4.65 -20.02 -9.83
C GLY A 33 3.68 -20.15 -11.03
N ARG A 34 2.46 -20.66 -10.83
CA ARG A 34 1.49 -20.82 -11.92
C ARG A 34 0.87 -19.47 -12.30
N GLY A 35 0.90 -19.16 -13.60
CA GLY A 35 0.33 -17.93 -14.15
C GLY A 35 1.07 -16.66 -13.70
N TYR A 36 2.38 -16.79 -13.43
CA TYR A 36 3.25 -15.65 -13.21
C TYR A 36 3.64 -15.04 -14.56
N PRO A 37 3.79 -13.72 -14.64
CA PRO A 37 4.34 -13.07 -15.81
C PRO A 37 5.74 -13.60 -16.14
N PRO A 38 6.13 -13.66 -17.43
CA PRO A 38 7.41 -14.23 -17.86
C PRO A 38 8.63 -13.49 -17.30
N GLU A 39 8.47 -12.24 -16.86
CA GLU A 39 9.52 -11.42 -16.24
C GLU A 39 9.85 -11.84 -14.80
N VAL A 40 9.02 -12.68 -14.18
CA VAL A 40 9.21 -13.15 -12.80
C VAL A 40 10.03 -14.46 -12.82
N PRO A 41 11.19 -14.52 -12.14
CA PRO A 41 11.99 -15.73 -12.09
C PRO A 41 11.22 -16.93 -11.54
N THR A 42 11.40 -18.11 -12.13
CA THR A 42 10.72 -19.36 -11.75
C THR A 42 10.95 -19.78 -10.30
N ARG A 43 12.08 -19.36 -9.70
CA ARG A 43 12.40 -19.58 -8.28
C ARG A 43 11.50 -18.83 -7.29
N VAL A 44 10.72 -17.85 -7.77
CA VAL A 44 9.83 -17.07 -6.92
C VAL A 44 8.64 -17.92 -6.47
N THR A 45 8.50 -18.12 -5.17
CA THR A 45 7.44 -18.97 -4.60
C THR A 45 6.13 -18.23 -4.35
N ARG A 46 6.18 -16.89 -4.22
CA ARG A 46 5.04 -16.01 -3.95
C ARG A 46 5.14 -14.74 -4.73
N LEU A 47 4.04 -14.35 -5.36
CA LEU A 47 3.91 -13.11 -6.12
C LEU A 47 2.69 -12.36 -5.61
N LEU A 48 2.88 -11.08 -5.30
CA LEU A 48 1.79 -10.18 -4.96
C LEU A 48 1.51 -9.28 -6.16
N GLU A 49 0.32 -9.39 -6.71
CA GLU A 49 -0.19 -8.49 -7.74
C GLU A 49 -1.00 -7.38 -7.07
N LEU A 50 -0.77 -6.14 -7.52
CA LEU A 50 -1.47 -4.95 -7.09
C LEU A 50 -2.20 -4.39 -8.30
N ARG A 51 -3.48 -4.04 -8.15
CA ARG A 51 -4.24 -3.37 -9.19
C ARG A 51 -5.21 -2.35 -8.61
N ALA A 52 -5.14 -1.11 -9.06
CA ALA A 52 -6.16 -0.13 -8.76
C ALA A 52 -7.47 -0.50 -9.46
N THR A 53 -8.56 -0.52 -8.72
CA THR A 53 -9.91 -0.75 -9.25
C THR A 53 -10.69 0.56 -9.38
N ARG A 54 -10.35 1.55 -8.54
CA ARG A 54 -10.95 2.89 -8.53
C ARG A 54 -9.92 3.93 -8.09
N TRP A 55 -10.17 5.19 -8.41
CA TRP A 55 -9.37 6.31 -7.92
C TRP A 55 -10.24 7.54 -7.70
N GLU A 56 -9.75 8.45 -6.86
CA GLU A 56 -10.33 9.76 -6.58
C GLU A 56 -9.19 10.79 -6.54
N LEU A 57 -9.44 12.02 -7.00
CA LEU A 57 -8.50 13.13 -6.85
C LEU A 57 -9.05 14.14 -5.85
N GLN A 58 -8.35 14.32 -4.73
CA GLN A 58 -8.67 15.32 -3.72
C GLN A 58 -7.77 16.54 -3.87
N GLY A 59 -8.15 17.68 -3.27
CA GLY A 59 -7.35 18.92 -3.29
C GLY A 59 -7.62 19.87 -4.46
N LEU A 60 -8.65 19.57 -5.27
CA LEU A 60 -9.13 20.42 -6.37
C LEU A 60 -10.37 21.20 -5.92
N GLU A 61 -10.20 22.10 -4.95
CA GLU A 61 -11.25 23.03 -4.54
C GLU A 61 -11.45 24.06 -5.69
N GLY A 62 -12.61 24.04 -6.38
CA GLY A 62 -12.97 25.07 -7.37
C GLY A 62 -12.99 24.67 -8.85
N GLY A 63 -13.16 23.39 -9.19
CA GLY A 63 -13.51 22.99 -10.58
C GLY A 63 -12.33 22.86 -11.56
N GLN A 64 -11.10 22.78 -11.05
CA GLN A 64 -9.89 22.61 -11.87
C GLN A 64 -9.57 21.13 -12.21
N VAL A 65 -10.49 20.21 -11.95
CA VAL A 65 -10.34 18.81 -12.37
C VAL A 65 -10.37 18.77 -13.91
N PRO A 66 -9.37 18.18 -14.58
CA PRO A 66 -9.46 17.94 -16.02
C PRO A 66 -10.77 17.23 -16.35
N SER A 67 -11.49 17.69 -17.37
CA SER A 67 -12.79 17.12 -17.77
C SER A 67 -12.73 15.62 -18.03
N HIS A 68 -11.54 15.13 -18.38
CA HIS A 68 -11.19 13.73 -18.38
C HIS A 68 -9.87 13.56 -17.63
N PHE A 69 -9.86 12.72 -16.61
CA PHE A 69 -8.66 12.23 -15.93
C PHE A 69 -8.83 10.72 -15.75
N VAL A 70 -7.78 9.95 -16.00
CA VAL A 70 -7.74 8.50 -15.77
C VAL A 70 -6.41 8.19 -15.11
N LEU A 71 -6.48 7.47 -14.00
CA LEU A 71 -5.33 6.91 -13.30
C LEU A 71 -5.47 5.39 -13.26
N ASP A 72 -4.53 4.70 -13.89
CA ASP A 72 -4.37 3.26 -13.76
C ASP A 72 -3.06 2.96 -13.04
N VAL A 73 -3.12 2.00 -12.11
CA VAL A 73 -1.99 1.58 -11.31
C VAL A 73 -2.00 0.07 -11.22
N GLN A 74 -0.92 -0.55 -11.69
CA GLN A 74 -0.73 -1.98 -11.62
C GLN A 74 0.70 -2.28 -11.19
N GLY A 75 0.87 -3.34 -10.41
CA GLY A 75 2.19 -3.68 -9.91
C GLY A 75 2.34 -5.14 -9.51
N LEU A 76 3.60 -5.51 -9.37
CA LEU A 76 4.06 -6.84 -8.99
C LEU A 76 5.09 -6.68 -7.90
N LEU A 77 5.04 -7.55 -6.90
CA LEU A 77 5.98 -7.54 -5.78
C LEU A 77 6.31 -8.97 -5.40
N TYR A 78 7.60 -9.29 -5.32
CA TYR A 78 8.06 -10.63 -4.98
C TYR A 78 9.40 -10.63 -4.23
N PRO A 79 9.65 -11.65 -3.39
CA PRO A 79 10.92 -11.79 -2.69
C PRO A 79 12.04 -12.13 -3.67
N ASP A 80 13.12 -11.36 -3.64
CA ASP A 80 14.33 -11.59 -4.42
C ASP A 80 15.42 -12.16 -3.51
N ARG A 81 15.38 -13.49 -3.34
CA ARG A 81 16.40 -14.23 -2.62
C ARG A 81 17.49 -14.56 -3.63
N GLY A 82 18.51 -13.71 -3.72
CA GLY A 82 19.63 -13.93 -4.64
C GLY A 82 20.28 -15.31 -4.49
N GLU A 83 21.01 -15.76 -5.50
CA GLU A 83 21.72 -17.05 -5.47
C GLU A 83 23.02 -16.95 -4.65
N GLY A 84 23.29 -17.98 -3.84
CA GLY A 84 24.62 -18.26 -3.28
C GLY A 84 25.09 -17.44 -2.07
N GLY A 85 24.23 -16.63 -1.43
CA GLY A 85 24.59 -15.84 -0.25
C GLY A 85 23.63 -15.99 0.94
N PRO A 86 23.97 -15.45 2.13
CA PRO A 86 23.07 -15.47 3.28
C PRO A 86 21.73 -14.81 2.91
N PRO A 87 20.59 -15.29 3.44
CA PRO A 87 19.27 -14.84 3.04
C PRO A 87 19.11 -13.35 3.32
N ARG A 88 19.30 -12.53 2.29
CA ARG A 88 18.99 -11.09 2.33
C ARG A 88 17.50 -10.95 2.07
N SER A 89 16.79 -10.31 2.99
CA SER A 89 15.37 -9.96 2.82
C SER A 89 15.25 -8.82 1.80
N ARG A 90 15.44 -9.13 0.52
CA ARG A 90 15.24 -8.21 -0.59
C ARG A 90 13.88 -8.47 -1.22
N LEU A 91 13.22 -7.38 -1.55
CA LEU A 91 11.95 -7.37 -2.24
C LEU A 91 12.17 -6.69 -3.57
N ARG A 92 11.70 -7.30 -4.65
CA ARG A 92 11.73 -6.69 -5.97
C ARG A 92 10.29 -6.37 -6.36
N GLY A 93 10.09 -5.13 -6.80
CA GLY A 93 8.81 -4.62 -7.23
C GLY A 93 8.89 -4.01 -8.61
N HIS A 94 7.80 -4.11 -9.35
CA HIS A 94 7.53 -3.32 -10.54
C HIS A 94 6.19 -2.64 -10.35
N LEU A 95 6.13 -1.33 -10.57
CA LEU A 95 4.91 -0.55 -10.52
C LEU A 95 4.80 0.22 -11.83
N GLN A 96 3.70 0.03 -12.53
CA GLN A 96 3.33 0.80 -13.70
C GLN A 96 2.16 1.69 -13.33
N THR A 97 2.34 2.98 -13.60
CA THR A 97 1.31 4.00 -13.41
C THR A 97 1.06 4.67 -14.76
N SER A 98 -0.19 4.67 -15.19
CA SER A 98 -0.64 5.33 -16.43
C SER A 98 -1.59 6.45 -16.06
N ILE A 99 -1.31 7.64 -16.60
CA ILE A 99 -2.08 8.85 -16.35
C ILE A 99 -2.52 9.39 -17.71
N SER A 100 -3.81 9.66 -17.87
CA SER A 100 -4.36 10.25 -19.09
C SER A 100 -5.29 11.38 -18.70
N PHE A 101 -5.16 12.53 -19.35
CA PHE A 101 -6.02 13.67 -19.12
C PHE A 101 -6.15 14.56 -20.35
N VAL A 102 -7.24 15.32 -20.41
CA VAL A 102 -7.43 16.35 -21.42
C VAL A 102 -6.80 17.65 -20.95
N LEU A 103 -5.97 18.26 -21.80
CA LEU A 103 -5.35 19.54 -21.52
C LEU A 103 -6.42 20.65 -21.45
N PRO A 104 -6.38 21.53 -20.45
CA PRO A 104 -7.25 22.70 -20.40
C PRO A 104 -7.11 23.56 -21.67
N PRO A 105 -8.20 24.14 -22.22
CA PRO A 105 -8.15 24.95 -23.45
C PRO A 105 -7.16 26.11 -23.42
N VAL A 106 -6.87 26.68 -22.24
CA VAL A 106 -5.86 27.75 -22.06
C VAL A 106 -4.46 27.30 -22.50
N LEU A 107 -4.17 26.01 -22.45
CA LEU A 107 -2.90 25.44 -22.90
C LEU A 107 -2.86 25.22 -24.42
N ALA A 108 -3.97 25.33 -25.15
CA ALA A 108 -4.00 25.15 -26.61
C ALA A 108 -3.23 26.26 -27.37
N LEU A 109 -2.98 27.40 -26.73
CA LEU A 109 -2.19 28.50 -27.30
C LEU A 109 -0.68 28.27 -27.21
N VAL A 110 -0.25 27.27 -26.42
CA VAL A 110 1.17 26.96 -26.25
C VAL A 110 1.59 26.01 -27.37
N PRO A 111 2.71 26.26 -28.06
CA PRO A 111 3.25 25.34 -29.06
C PRO A 111 3.40 23.91 -28.52
N GLU A 112 3.01 22.92 -29.32
CA GLU A 112 2.95 21.50 -28.89
C GLU A 112 4.30 20.98 -28.38
N ASN A 113 5.40 21.39 -29.02
CA ASN A 113 6.75 21.05 -28.60
C ASN A 113 7.07 21.55 -27.19
N ALA A 114 6.72 22.81 -26.88
CA ALA A 114 6.94 23.39 -25.55
C ALA A 114 6.06 22.72 -24.49
N LEU A 115 4.79 22.44 -24.80
CA LEU A 115 3.89 21.69 -23.91
C LEU A 115 4.43 20.30 -23.60
N ARG A 116 4.90 19.60 -24.63
CA ARG A 116 5.43 18.25 -24.51
C ARG A 116 6.67 18.23 -23.61
N GLU A 117 7.61 19.15 -23.79
CA GLU A 117 8.81 19.22 -22.95
C GLU A 117 8.46 19.50 -21.48
N VAL A 118 7.53 20.42 -21.23
CA VAL A 118 7.05 20.71 -19.86
C VAL A 118 6.34 19.50 -19.27
N ALA A 119 5.45 18.85 -20.03
CA ALA A 119 4.72 17.66 -19.58
C ALA A 119 5.69 16.50 -19.27
N GLU A 120 6.67 16.23 -20.14
CA GLU A 120 7.70 15.22 -19.92
C GLU A 120 8.52 15.53 -18.65
N SER A 121 8.89 16.80 -18.42
CA SER A 121 9.64 17.23 -17.24
C SER A 121 8.84 17.03 -15.94
N VAL A 122 7.57 17.41 -15.93
CA VAL A 122 6.66 17.21 -14.79
C VAL A 122 6.51 15.72 -14.50
N LEU A 123 6.19 14.91 -15.53
CA LEU A 123 6.02 13.46 -15.39
C LEU A 123 7.29 12.76 -14.88
N ARG A 124 8.48 13.12 -15.41
CA ARG A 124 9.77 12.60 -14.92
C ARG A 124 10.02 12.97 -13.46
N THR A 125 9.70 14.21 -13.08
CA THR A 125 9.86 14.69 -11.71
C THR A 125 8.95 13.93 -10.75
N LEU A 126 7.69 13.74 -11.12
CA LEU A 126 6.72 12.93 -10.37
C LEU A 126 7.22 11.49 -10.20
N ALA A 127 7.61 10.83 -11.29
CA ALA A 127 8.11 9.46 -11.26
C ALA A 127 9.33 9.31 -10.35
N LYS A 128 10.26 10.27 -10.40
CA LYS A 128 11.45 10.28 -9.55
C LYS A 128 11.10 10.43 -8.06
N ARG A 129 10.22 11.37 -7.71
CA ARG A 129 9.78 11.60 -6.33
C ARG A 129 9.03 10.39 -5.77
N MET A 130 8.07 9.87 -6.54
CA MET A 130 7.32 8.67 -6.15
C MET A 130 8.25 7.49 -5.87
N LYS A 131 9.24 7.25 -6.73
CA LYS A 131 10.23 6.18 -6.50
C LYS A 131 10.99 6.39 -5.20
N GLN A 132 11.54 7.57 -4.99
CA GLN A 132 12.34 7.88 -3.79
C GLN A 132 11.53 7.74 -2.50
N GLU A 133 10.30 8.25 -2.48
CA GLU A 133 9.45 8.21 -1.30
C GLU A 133 8.85 6.83 -1.03
N VAL A 134 8.50 6.07 -2.07
CA VAL A 134 8.05 4.67 -1.93
C VAL A 134 9.19 3.79 -1.43
N ASP A 135 10.39 3.91 -1.98
CA ASP A 135 11.54 3.09 -1.56
C ASP A 135 11.88 3.32 -0.08
N GLY A 136 11.84 4.58 0.38
CA GLY A 136 12.10 4.95 1.79
C GLY A 136 10.96 4.56 2.74
N SER A 137 9.71 4.88 2.37
CA SER A 137 8.54 4.62 3.23
C SER A 137 8.24 3.13 3.36
N LEU A 138 8.33 2.36 2.27
CA LEU A 138 8.06 0.93 2.30
C LEU A 138 9.04 0.18 3.21
N LEU A 139 10.31 0.56 3.19
CA LEU A 139 11.30 -0.02 4.09
C LEU A 139 10.97 0.29 5.55
N THR A 140 10.59 1.53 5.84
CA THR A 140 10.21 1.99 7.17
C THR A 140 8.96 1.26 7.67
N ASP A 141 7.92 1.18 6.84
CA ASP A 141 6.66 0.50 7.15
C ASP A 141 6.86 -1.00 7.37
N PHE A 142 7.70 -1.63 6.55
CA PHE A 142 8.04 -3.04 6.76
C PHE A 142 8.78 -3.27 8.08
N GLN A 143 9.71 -2.38 8.46
CA GLN A 143 10.38 -2.45 9.76
C GLN A 143 9.39 -2.23 10.92
N ASN A 144 8.44 -1.30 10.78
CA ASN A 144 7.36 -1.08 11.75
C ASN A 144 6.51 -2.34 11.91
N PHE A 145 6.02 -2.89 10.80
CA PHE A 145 5.24 -4.13 10.78
C PHE A 145 5.98 -5.30 11.44
N ARG A 146 7.26 -5.48 11.14
CA ARG A 146 8.10 -6.52 11.78
C ARG A 146 8.16 -6.34 13.29
N ARG A 147 8.39 -5.11 13.76
CA ARG A 147 8.43 -4.79 15.20
C ARG A 147 7.08 -5.06 15.87
N GLU A 148 5.98 -4.68 15.24
CA GLU A 148 4.63 -4.92 15.76
C GLU A 148 4.28 -6.40 15.82
N ARG A 149 4.59 -7.17 14.78
CA ARG A 149 4.39 -8.62 14.75
C ARG A 149 5.14 -9.31 15.87
N LEU A 150 6.39 -8.93 16.11
CA LEU A 150 7.19 -9.49 17.20
C LEU A 150 6.59 -9.16 18.56
N LYS A 151 6.20 -7.89 18.80
CA LYS A 151 5.52 -7.48 20.03
C LYS A 151 4.22 -8.28 20.27
N LYS A 152 3.39 -8.43 19.24
CA LYS A 152 2.15 -9.21 19.31
C LYS A 152 2.42 -10.68 19.65
N HIS A 153 3.47 -11.27 19.06
CA HIS A 153 3.85 -12.64 19.37
C HIS A 153 4.30 -12.81 20.82
N LEU A 154 5.18 -11.92 21.30
CA LEU A 154 5.65 -11.92 22.70
C LEU A 154 4.51 -11.72 23.71
N ILE A 155 3.55 -10.85 23.39
CA ILE A 155 2.34 -10.64 24.21
C ILE A 155 1.50 -11.92 24.23
N ASN A 156 1.24 -12.52 23.07
CA ASN A 156 0.47 -13.76 22.97
C ASN A 156 1.15 -14.91 23.73
N GLU A 157 2.48 -15.04 23.67
CA GLU A 157 3.25 -16.01 24.45
C GLU A 157 3.21 -15.75 25.95
N ARG A 158 3.14 -14.47 26.38
CA ARG A 158 3.03 -14.11 27.80
C ARG A 158 1.62 -14.41 28.34
N VAL A 159 0.59 -14.16 27.54
CA VAL A 159 -0.81 -14.50 27.86
C VAL A 159 -1.01 -16.01 27.89
N ALA A 160 -0.39 -16.75 26.97
CA ALA A 160 -0.41 -18.22 26.98
C ALA A 160 0.30 -18.83 28.19
N ARG A 161 1.35 -18.18 28.72
CA ARG A 161 2.08 -18.63 29.90
C ARG A 161 1.41 -18.29 31.24
N TYR A 162 0.54 -17.29 31.27
CA TYR A 162 -0.21 -16.91 32.48
C TYR A 162 -1.70 -16.66 32.12
N PRO A 163 -2.49 -17.73 31.90
CA PRO A 163 -3.93 -17.58 31.77
C PRO A 163 -4.48 -17.03 33.09
N ARG A 164 -5.24 -15.93 33.03
CA ARG A 164 -5.91 -15.38 34.22
C ARG A 164 -6.82 -16.47 34.81
N VAL A 165 -6.43 -17.01 35.96
CA VAL A 165 -7.30 -17.85 36.78
C VAL A 165 -8.39 -16.92 37.31
N HIS A 166 -9.64 -17.17 36.92
CA HIS A 166 -10.80 -16.51 37.52
C HIS A 166 -10.81 -16.84 39.02
N ALA A 167 -10.43 -15.86 39.84
CA ALA A 167 -10.73 -15.88 41.26
C ALA A 167 -12.19 -15.47 41.42
N ASP A 168 -13.05 -16.44 41.69
CA ASP A 168 -14.39 -16.20 42.21
C ASP A 168 -14.36 -16.59 43.69
N PRO A 169 -14.46 -15.63 44.63
CA PRO A 169 -14.89 -15.95 45.97
C PRO A 169 -16.24 -15.28 46.21
N ASN A 170 -17.32 -16.04 46.07
CA ASN A 170 -18.56 -15.74 46.74
C ASN A 170 -18.52 -16.43 48.13
N PRO A 171 -18.28 -15.71 49.24
CA PRO A 171 -18.51 -16.29 50.55
C PRO A 171 -20.01 -16.26 50.81
N LYS A 172 -20.65 -17.43 50.73
CA LYS A 172 -21.99 -17.63 51.28
C LYS A 172 -21.97 -17.20 52.75
N ALA A 173 -22.75 -16.17 53.06
CA ALA A 173 -23.06 -15.76 54.41
C ALA A 173 -23.72 -16.96 55.13
N ASP A 174 -22.99 -17.48 56.11
CA ASP A 174 -23.49 -18.46 57.07
C ASP A 174 -24.34 -17.72 58.10
N SER A 175 -25.65 -17.83 57.97
CA SER A 175 -26.59 -17.40 59.00
C SER A 175 -27.93 -18.10 58.81
N GLN A 176 -28.03 -19.37 59.21
CA GLN A 176 -29.16 -19.77 60.04
C GLN A 176 -29.00 -21.15 60.72
N LYS A 177 -28.99 -21.08 62.07
CA LYS A 177 -29.63 -21.99 63.05
C LYS A 177 -29.07 -23.39 63.35
N ARG A 178 -28.66 -23.57 64.61
CA ARG A 178 -29.16 -24.59 65.58
C ARG A 178 -29.14 -23.97 66.99
N THR A 179 -30.27 -23.62 67.63
CA THR A 179 -31.26 -24.43 68.42
C THR A 179 -30.66 -25.04 69.70
N PRO A 180 -31.42 -25.25 70.80
CA PRO A 180 -32.89 -25.21 70.95
C PRO A 180 -33.45 -24.00 71.73
#